data_AF-A0A222AJF2-F1
#
_entry.id   AF-A0A222AJF2-F1
#
_cell.length_a   1.000
_cell.length_b   1.000
_cell.length_c   1.000
_cell.angle_alpha   90.00
_cell.angle_beta   90.00
_cell.angle_gamma   90.00
#
_symmetry.space_group_name_H-M   'P 1'
#
loop_
_entity.id
_entity.type
_entity.pdbx_description
1 polymer ?
#
loop_
_entity_poly.entity_id
_entity_poly.type
_entity_poly.pdbx_seq_one_letter_code
_entity_poly.pdbx_strand_id
1 'polypeptide(L)'
;PAAPPPSLPAPQPAQVIKANPVPPPKPVPKAVPWEIPAIQCYEPPDGVFYAQMGPTGGKQGYSAITGHVGWGISWYINGLLIPEINVIRGRKYTFVVEGGSNPDVPARYHPFYITNDPVGGYFHKTDKEKEGIEIYAGVRRTRTGELTPTGVGRLCNWTPDSSGPEADDFPSFGAYQRSLTLVCEEGNPGVVSWIPDRNTPNTVYYQCFTHRH
;
A
#
# COMPACT_ATOMS: atom_id res chain seq x y z
N PRO A 1 -53.20 -24.70 45.01
CA PRO A 1 -52.39 -25.64 44.19
C PRO A 1 -51.85 -24.94 42.94
N ALA A 2 -50.59 -24.50 42.99
CA ALA A 2 -49.94 -23.77 41.90
C ALA A 2 -49.52 -24.73 40.77
N ALA A 3 -49.76 -24.33 39.52
CA ALA A 3 -49.35 -25.07 38.32
C ALA A 3 -47.81 -25.03 38.15
N PRO A 4 -47.19 -26.09 37.60
CA PRO A 4 -45.74 -26.10 37.36
C PRO A 4 -45.37 -25.15 36.22
N PRO A 5 -44.15 -24.56 36.24
CA PRO A 5 -43.69 -23.69 35.17
C PRO A 5 -43.40 -24.48 33.89
N PRO A 6 -43.53 -23.86 32.70
CA PRO A 6 -43.23 -24.50 31.43
C PRO A 6 -41.73 -24.73 31.27
N SER A 7 -41.37 -25.89 30.71
CA SER A 7 -40.01 -26.28 30.36
C SER A 7 -39.48 -25.44 29.17
N LEU A 8 -38.22 -25.00 29.27
CA LEU A 8 -37.53 -24.29 28.19
C LEU A 8 -37.26 -25.24 26.99
N PRO A 9 -37.31 -24.75 25.74
CA PRO A 9 -37.00 -25.56 24.57
C PRO A 9 -35.50 -25.89 24.50
N ALA A 10 -35.17 -27.08 24.01
CA ALA A 10 -33.79 -27.51 23.78
C ALA A 10 -33.06 -26.63 22.75
N PRO A 11 -31.74 -26.40 22.91
CA PRO A 11 -30.96 -25.61 21.95
C PRO A 11 -30.84 -26.36 20.61
N GLN A 12 -31.16 -25.68 19.51
CA GLN A 12 -30.97 -26.20 18.16
C GLN A 12 -29.48 -26.22 17.78
N PRO A 13 -29.01 -27.24 17.04
CA PRO A 13 -27.61 -27.32 16.64
C PRO A 13 -27.24 -26.19 15.68
N ALA A 14 -26.15 -25.49 16.00
CA ALA A 14 -25.60 -24.42 15.16
C ALA A 14 -25.20 -24.96 13.79
N GLN A 15 -25.74 -24.38 12.72
CA GLN A 15 -25.35 -24.72 11.36
C GLN A 15 -23.95 -24.16 11.08
N VAL A 16 -23.00 -25.06 10.83
CA VAL A 16 -21.64 -24.72 10.41
C VAL A 16 -21.70 -24.25 8.96
N ILE A 17 -21.65 -22.94 8.74
CA ILE A 17 -21.52 -22.35 7.40
C ILE A 17 -20.09 -22.65 6.92
N LYS A 18 -19.94 -23.64 6.03
CA LYS A 18 -18.67 -23.87 5.35
C LYS A 18 -18.40 -22.70 4.41
N ALA A 19 -17.32 -21.96 4.64
CA ALA A 19 -16.88 -20.92 3.72
C ALA A 19 -16.56 -21.57 2.36
N ASN A 20 -17.21 -21.10 1.30
CA ASN A 20 -16.86 -21.52 -0.04
C ASN A 20 -15.42 -21.06 -0.35
N PRO A 21 -14.57 -21.94 -0.91
CA PRO A 21 -13.21 -21.57 -1.27
C PRO A 21 -13.25 -20.46 -2.33
N VAL A 22 -12.57 -19.34 -2.04
CA VAL A 22 -12.40 -18.24 -2.99
C VAL A 22 -11.61 -18.79 -4.18
N PRO A 23 -12.12 -18.68 -5.41
CA PRO A 23 -11.40 -19.13 -6.60
C PRO A 23 -10.06 -18.40 -6.69
N PRO A 24 -8.96 -19.09 -7.06
CA PRO A 24 -7.69 -18.44 -7.29
C PRO A 24 -7.87 -17.35 -8.36
N PRO A 25 -7.23 -16.18 -8.21
CA PRO A 25 -7.34 -15.10 -9.17
C PRO A 25 -6.93 -15.61 -10.56
N LYS A 26 -7.73 -15.24 -11.58
CA LYS A 26 -7.47 -15.65 -12.96
C LYS A 26 -6.08 -15.16 -13.39
N PRO A 27 -5.28 -16.00 -14.10
CA PRO A 27 -4.01 -15.58 -14.65
C PRO A 27 -4.20 -14.37 -15.57
N VAL A 28 -3.52 -13.26 -15.26
CA VAL A 28 -3.51 -12.06 -16.09
C VAL A 28 -2.67 -12.37 -17.34
N PRO A 29 -3.17 -12.11 -18.57
CA PRO A 29 -2.33 -12.19 -19.77
C PRO A 29 -1.06 -11.35 -19.56
N LYS A 30 0.11 -11.89 -19.90
CA LYS A 30 1.39 -11.18 -19.76
C LYS A 30 1.42 -9.98 -20.71
N ALA A 31 0.85 -8.86 -20.29
CA ALA A 31 1.11 -7.57 -20.89
C ALA A 31 2.56 -7.20 -20.62
N VAL A 32 3.21 -6.58 -21.61
CA VAL A 32 4.55 -6.03 -21.40
C VAL A 32 4.41 -4.87 -20.42
N PRO A 33 5.10 -4.89 -19.26
CA PRO A 33 5.00 -3.80 -18.31
C PRO A 33 5.54 -2.51 -18.92
N TRP A 34 4.96 -1.38 -18.54
CA TRP A 34 5.57 -0.10 -18.83
C TRP A 34 6.96 -0.02 -18.17
N GLU A 35 7.89 0.60 -18.88
CA GLU A 35 9.16 0.98 -18.30
C GLU A 35 8.94 2.18 -17.38
N ILE A 36 9.19 1.98 -16.08
CA ILE A 36 9.19 3.04 -15.08
C ILE A 36 10.66 3.35 -14.75
N PRO A 37 11.13 4.59 -14.98
CA PRO A 37 12.51 4.93 -14.68
C PRO A 37 12.76 4.84 -13.17
N ALA A 38 13.87 4.20 -12.79
CA ALA A 38 14.32 4.16 -11.40
C ALA A 38 14.79 5.56 -10.96
N ILE A 39 14.44 5.97 -9.75
CA ILE A 39 14.97 7.19 -9.15
C ILE A 39 16.40 6.91 -8.70
N GLN A 40 17.34 7.69 -9.23
CA GLN A 40 18.76 7.47 -9.00
C GLN A 40 19.20 7.95 -7.62
N CYS A 41 20.33 7.43 -7.12
CA CYS A 41 20.79 7.71 -5.75
C CYS A 41 21.17 9.17 -5.46
N TYR A 42 21.35 9.98 -6.51
CA TYR A 42 21.61 11.41 -6.45
C TYR A 42 20.32 12.25 -6.63
N GLU A 43 19.18 11.62 -6.85
CA GLU A 43 17.88 12.27 -7.09
C GLU A 43 16.84 11.88 -6.02
N PRO A 44 16.05 12.84 -5.52
CA PRO A 44 16.25 14.28 -5.65
C PRO A 44 17.46 14.74 -4.79
N PRO A 45 18.11 15.87 -5.11
CA PRO A 45 19.28 16.35 -4.39
C PRO A 45 19.06 16.57 -2.88
N ASP A 46 17.84 16.93 -2.49
CA ASP A 46 17.43 17.13 -1.10
C ASP A 46 17.02 15.83 -0.37
N GLY A 47 16.89 14.71 -1.08
CA GLY A 47 16.45 13.43 -0.53
C GLY A 47 14.97 13.40 -0.12
N VAL A 48 14.14 14.31 -0.66
CA VAL A 48 12.71 14.39 -0.35
C VAL A 48 11.86 13.74 -1.44
N PHE A 49 11.12 12.70 -1.07
CA PHE A 49 10.20 11.99 -1.96
C PHE A 49 8.75 12.31 -1.60
N TYR A 50 7.91 12.53 -2.60
CA TYR A 50 6.47 12.66 -2.43
C TYR A 50 5.81 11.31 -2.72
N ALA A 51 5.22 10.70 -1.69
CA ALA A 51 4.50 9.44 -1.77
C ALA A 51 2.99 9.70 -1.79
N GLN A 52 2.37 9.50 -2.94
CA GLN A 52 0.98 9.83 -3.25
C GLN A 52 0.26 8.59 -3.77
N MET A 53 -1.07 8.61 -3.74
CA MET A 53 -1.86 7.52 -4.31
C MET A 53 -2.16 7.78 -5.78
N GLY A 54 -2.47 6.73 -6.54
CA GLY A 54 -2.93 6.84 -7.91
C GLY A 54 -3.39 5.50 -8.50
N PRO A 55 -3.93 5.51 -9.73
CA PRO A 55 -4.40 4.31 -10.41
C PRO A 55 -3.26 3.32 -10.71
N THR A 56 -3.58 2.03 -10.79
CA THR A 56 -2.61 0.95 -11.03
C THR A 56 -2.04 0.91 -12.45
N GLY A 57 -2.52 1.73 -13.39
CA GLY A 57 -1.99 1.78 -14.76
C GLY A 57 -2.43 0.64 -15.67
N GLY A 58 -3.65 0.11 -15.48
CA GLY A 58 -4.24 -0.89 -16.37
C GLY A 58 -3.46 -2.20 -16.41
N LYS A 59 -3.44 -2.84 -17.58
CA LYS A 59 -2.74 -4.12 -17.82
C LYS A 59 -1.22 -3.96 -17.81
N GLN A 60 -0.70 -2.80 -18.21
CA GLN A 60 0.75 -2.54 -18.35
C GLN A 60 1.41 -1.99 -17.06
N GLY A 61 0.62 -1.55 -16.08
CA GLY A 61 1.11 -0.98 -14.83
C GLY A 61 1.40 -2.02 -13.74
N TYR A 62 0.93 -1.75 -12.52
CA TYR A 62 1.25 -2.49 -11.28
C TYR A 62 1.26 -4.01 -11.47
N SER A 63 0.22 -4.58 -12.07
CA SER A 63 0.08 -6.03 -12.17
C SER A 63 1.10 -6.67 -13.12
N ALA A 64 1.45 -5.99 -14.22
CA ALA A 64 2.50 -6.46 -15.12
C ALA A 64 3.90 -6.26 -14.52
N ILE A 65 4.10 -5.18 -13.75
CA ILE A 65 5.38 -4.86 -13.10
C ILE A 65 5.67 -5.86 -11.96
N THR A 66 4.68 -6.12 -11.11
CA THR A 66 4.88 -6.90 -9.87
C THR A 66 4.49 -8.37 -10.01
N GLY A 67 3.69 -8.72 -11.02
CA GLY A 67 3.06 -10.04 -11.15
C GLY A 67 1.91 -10.29 -10.16
N HIS A 68 1.48 -9.29 -9.39
CA HIS A 68 0.43 -9.39 -8.37
C HIS A 68 -0.79 -8.54 -8.73
N VAL A 69 -1.97 -8.91 -8.21
CA VAL A 69 -3.17 -8.09 -8.35
C VAL A 69 -3.29 -7.20 -7.11
N GLY A 70 -3.17 -5.90 -7.28
CA GLY A 70 -3.36 -4.91 -6.22
C GLY A 70 -4.82 -4.48 -6.02
N TRP A 71 -5.07 -3.57 -5.09
CA TRP A 71 -6.40 -3.07 -4.71
C TRP A 71 -7.03 -2.06 -5.69
N GLY A 72 -6.45 -1.88 -6.88
CA GLY A 72 -6.86 -0.86 -7.84
C GLY A 72 -6.26 0.53 -7.58
N ILE A 73 -5.40 0.66 -6.57
CA ILE A 73 -4.63 1.86 -6.26
C ILE A 73 -3.16 1.48 -6.01
N SER A 74 -2.23 2.38 -6.27
CA SER A 74 -0.80 2.16 -6.12
C SER A 74 -0.09 3.41 -5.60
N TRP A 75 1.08 3.21 -5.02
CA TRP A 75 1.97 4.31 -4.66
C TRP A 75 2.58 4.94 -5.91
N TYR A 76 2.54 6.26 -5.94
CA TYR A 76 3.27 7.11 -6.87
C TYR A 76 4.36 7.84 -6.08
N ILE A 77 5.61 7.70 -6.51
CA ILE A 77 6.73 8.40 -5.90
C ILE A 77 7.24 9.45 -6.88
N ASN A 78 7.17 10.72 -6.51
CA ASN A 78 7.50 11.85 -7.38
C ASN A 78 6.76 11.79 -8.74
N GLY A 79 5.51 11.31 -8.72
CA GLY A 79 4.67 11.16 -9.91
C GLY A 79 4.95 9.91 -10.76
N LEU A 80 5.91 9.05 -10.39
CA LEU A 80 6.18 7.79 -11.05
C LEU A 80 5.40 6.64 -10.39
N LEU A 81 4.84 5.72 -11.18
CA LEU A 81 4.10 4.55 -10.69
C LEU A 81 5.06 3.51 -10.11
N ILE A 82 5.00 3.24 -8.80
CA ILE A 82 5.82 2.25 -8.09
C ILE A 82 7.30 2.14 -8.56
N PRO A 83 8.05 3.25 -8.68
CA PRO A 83 9.42 3.21 -9.18
C PRO A 83 10.36 2.51 -8.18
N GLU A 84 11.43 1.94 -8.70
CA GLU A 84 12.59 1.63 -7.88
C GLU A 84 13.24 2.94 -7.39
N ILE A 85 13.68 2.96 -6.13
CA ILE A 85 14.39 4.10 -5.54
C ILE A 85 15.76 3.62 -5.08
N ASN A 86 16.82 4.16 -5.68
CA ASN A 86 18.18 3.89 -5.25
C ASN A 86 18.56 4.83 -4.11
N VAL A 87 19.03 4.28 -2.98
CA VAL A 87 19.39 5.04 -1.78
C VAL A 87 20.81 4.73 -1.32
N ILE A 88 21.41 5.65 -0.58
CA ILE A 88 22.78 5.54 -0.05
C ILE A 88 22.72 5.38 1.47
N ARG A 89 23.36 4.34 1.99
CA ARG A 89 23.50 4.11 3.43
C ARG A 89 24.17 5.32 4.11
N GLY A 90 23.64 5.73 5.24
CA GLY A 90 24.08 6.90 6.01
C GLY A 90 23.49 8.23 5.55
N ARG A 91 22.78 8.28 4.40
CA ARG A 91 22.08 9.49 3.94
C ARG A 91 20.65 9.51 4.46
N LYS A 92 20.19 10.68 4.89
CA LYS A 92 18.80 10.88 5.31
C LYS A 92 17.90 11.09 4.10
N TYR A 93 16.80 10.36 4.08
CA TYR A 93 15.71 10.50 3.13
C TYR A 93 14.42 10.84 3.87
N THR A 94 13.54 11.59 3.22
CA THR A 94 12.27 12.02 3.80
C THR A 94 11.15 11.76 2.81
N PHE A 95 10.12 11.04 3.22
CA PHE A 95 8.92 10.79 2.44
C PHE A 95 7.80 11.68 2.97
N VAL A 96 7.31 12.57 2.11
CA VAL A 96 6.08 13.34 2.32
C VAL A 96 4.93 12.44 1.90
N VAL A 97 4.19 11.92 2.87
CA VAL A 97 3.20 10.86 2.66
C VAL A 97 1.80 11.44 2.59
N GLU A 98 1.10 11.13 1.50
CA GLU A 98 -0.24 11.63 1.22
C GLU A 98 -1.20 10.46 0.89
N GLY A 99 -1.18 9.43 1.73
CA GLY A 99 -1.95 8.18 1.58
C GLY A 99 -3.31 8.12 2.29
N GLY A 100 -3.72 9.23 2.92
CA GLY A 100 -4.93 9.31 3.74
C GLY A 100 -4.70 8.93 5.21
N SER A 101 -5.52 9.52 6.08
CA SER A 101 -5.31 9.51 7.54
C SER A 101 -6.48 8.95 8.36
N ASN A 102 -7.58 8.56 7.71
CA ASN A 102 -8.78 8.07 8.38
C ASN A 102 -8.90 6.53 8.34
N PRO A 103 -8.57 5.81 9.41
CA PRO A 103 -8.65 4.34 9.44
C PRO A 103 -10.07 3.78 9.28
N ASP A 104 -11.11 4.59 9.53
CA ASP A 104 -12.52 4.17 9.37
C ASP A 104 -12.95 4.09 7.90
N VAL A 105 -12.12 4.58 6.97
CA VAL A 105 -12.35 4.50 5.52
C VAL A 105 -11.19 3.73 4.86
N PRO A 106 -11.13 2.39 4.98
CA PRO A 106 -9.99 1.59 4.51
C PRO A 106 -9.62 1.85 3.04
N ALA A 107 -10.59 2.01 2.15
CA ALA A 107 -10.32 2.31 0.74
C ALA A 107 -9.49 3.59 0.50
N ARG A 108 -9.49 4.53 1.45
CA ARG A 108 -8.78 5.82 1.43
C ARG A 108 -7.69 5.91 2.50
N TYR A 109 -7.31 4.80 3.13
CA TYR A 109 -6.35 4.79 4.23
C TYR A 109 -5.19 3.86 3.92
N HIS A 110 -4.07 4.45 3.49
CA HIS A 110 -2.89 3.73 3.04
C HIS A 110 -1.65 4.20 3.81
N PRO A 111 -1.40 3.66 5.02
CA PRO A 111 -0.25 4.09 5.81
C PRO A 111 1.06 3.58 5.20
N PHE A 112 1.94 4.50 4.84
CA PHE A 112 3.24 4.21 4.25
C PHE A 112 4.24 3.70 5.29
N TYR A 113 4.96 2.62 4.97
CA TYR A 113 6.08 2.15 5.77
C TYR A 113 7.15 1.47 4.91
N ILE A 114 8.37 1.34 5.45
CA ILE A 114 9.50 0.69 4.78
C ILE A 114 9.84 -0.60 5.52
N THR A 115 10.01 -1.70 4.80
CA THR A 115 10.18 -3.05 5.36
C THR A 115 11.00 -3.95 4.43
N ASN A 116 11.50 -5.08 4.92
CA ASN A 116 12.07 -6.14 4.08
C ASN A 116 11.00 -7.05 3.44
N ASP A 117 9.72 -6.87 3.80
CA ASP A 117 8.61 -7.67 3.27
C ASP A 117 8.06 -7.12 1.94
N PRO A 118 8.10 -7.90 0.84
CA PRO A 118 7.56 -7.48 -0.45
C PRO A 118 6.02 -7.48 -0.54
N VAL A 119 5.31 -7.96 0.49
CA VAL A 119 3.85 -8.12 0.44
C VAL A 119 3.10 -6.94 1.05
N GLY A 120 3.62 -6.33 2.12
CA GLY A 120 2.89 -5.31 2.87
C GLY A 120 1.82 -5.89 3.80
N GLY A 121 0.92 -5.04 4.30
CA GLY A 121 -0.22 -5.43 5.12
C GLY A 121 0.18 -6.02 6.47
N TYR A 122 1.30 -5.57 7.04
CA TYR A 122 1.85 -6.05 8.32
C TYR A 122 0.80 -6.10 9.44
N PHE A 123 -0.11 -5.12 9.49
CA PHE A 123 -1.16 -5.03 10.51
C PHE A 123 -2.02 -6.32 10.60
N HIS A 124 -2.31 -6.94 9.45
CA HIS A 124 -3.14 -8.15 9.36
C HIS A 124 -2.33 -9.45 9.24
N LYS A 125 -1.00 -9.41 9.43
CA LYS A 125 -0.18 -10.63 9.44
C LYS A 125 -0.31 -11.36 10.78
N THR A 126 -0.35 -12.69 10.71
CA THR A 126 -0.20 -13.59 11.86
C THR A 126 1.20 -13.47 12.45
N ASP A 127 1.39 -13.91 13.70
CA ASP A 127 2.71 -13.86 14.34
C ASP A 127 3.76 -14.63 13.55
N LYS A 128 3.38 -15.78 13.00
CA LYS A 128 4.24 -16.58 12.11
C LYS A 128 4.61 -15.85 10.82
N GLU A 129 3.67 -15.13 10.19
CA GLU A 129 3.97 -14.32 9.00
C GLU A 129 4.86 -13.12 9.33
N LYS A 130 4.86 -12.65 10.58
CA LYS A 130 5.72 -11.55 11.05
C LYS A 130 7.14 -11.99 11.39
N GLU A 131 7.38 -13.30 11.55
CA GLU A 131 8.72 -13.82 11.81
C GLU A 131 9.69 -13.42 10.69
N GLY A 132 10.80 -12.78 11.06
CA GLY A 132 11.80 -12.30 10.11
C GLY A 132 11.44 -11.02 9.35
N ILE A 133 10.25 -10.43 9.58
CA ILE A 133 9.91 -9.13 9.02
C ILE A 133 10.49 -8.02 9.90
N GLU A 134 11.23 -7.13 9.26
CA GLU A 134 11.75 -5.91 9.87
C GLU A 134 11.05 -4.69 9.31
N ILE A 135 10.75 -3.72 10.18
CA ILE A 135 10.21 -2.41 9.81
C ILE A 135 11.31 -1.37 10.02
N TYR A 136 11.68 -0.68 8.94
CA TYR A 136 12.78 0.29 8.94
C TYR A 136 12.32 1.73 9.14
N ALA A 137 11.11 2.06 8.71
CA ALA A 137 10.53 3.40 8.86
C ALA A 137 9.00 3.38 8.73
N GLY A 138 8.34 4.46 9.15
CA GLY A 138 6.91 4.68 8.92
C GLY A 138 5.98 4.02 9.94
N VAL A 139 6.51 3.35 10.96
CA VAL A 139 5.74 2.79 12.08
C VAL A 139 6.46 3.10 13.39
N ARG A 140 5.70 3.47 14.42
CA ARG A 140 6.20 3.70 15.77
C ARG A 140 5.70 2.58 16.69
N ARG A 141 6.61 2.04 17.49
CA ARG A 141 6.27 1.15 18.59
C ARG A 141 5.96 1.97 19.85
N THR A 142 4.78 1.76 20.43
CA THR A 142 4.38 2.40 21.69
C THR A 142 5.04 1.68 22.88
N ARG A 143 4.92 2.27 24.08
CA ARG A 143 5.45 1.66 25.31
C ARG A 143 4.78 0.33 25.64
N THR A 144 3.52 0.12 25.22
CA THR A 144 2.79 -1.14 25.40
C THR A 144 3.18 -2.19 24.36
N GLY A 145 4.06 -1.86 23.42
CA GLY A 145 4.51 -2.74 22.36
C GLY A 145 3.63 -2.71 21.10
N GLU A 146 2.54 -1.95 21.12
CA GLU A 146 1.65 -1.74 19.97
C GLU A 146 2.37 -1.00 18.85
N LEU A 147 2.07 -1.36 17.60
CA LEU A 147 2.64 -0.75 16.41
C LEU A 147 1.60 0.18 15.78
N THR A 148 1.90 1.47 15.78
CA THR A 148 1.04 2.51 15.20
C THR A 148 1.73 3.08 13.97
N PRO A 149 1.09 3.09 12.78
CA PRO A 149 1.68 3.71 11.61
C PRO A 149 1.85 5.22 11.82
N THR A 150 2.93 5.75 11.26
CA THR A 150 3.29 7.18 11.30
C THR A 150 3.35 7.80 9.91
N GLY A 151 3.47 6.99 8.86
CA GLY A 151 3.32 7.42 7.47
C GLY A 151 1.86 7.61 7.07
N VAL A 152 1.14 8.48 7.79
CA VAL A 152 -0.26 8.84 7.52
C VAL A 152 -0.36 10.36 7.34
N GLY A 153 -1.20 10.82 6.43
CA GLY A 153 -1.36 12.24 6.09
C GLY A 153 -2.61 12.48 5.25
N ARG A 154 -2.83 13.72 4.82
CA ARG A 154 -3.91 14.05 3.86
C ARG A 154 -3.88 13.10 2.66
N LEU A 155 -5.01 12.84 2.02
CA LEU A 155 -5.01 12.04 0.81
C LEU A 155 -4.74 12.93 -0.42
N CYS A 156 -3.72 12.58 -1.21
CA CYS A 156 -3.55 13.07 -2.56
C CYS A 156 -3.58 11.89 -3.54
N ASN A 157 -4.37 12.03 -4.60
CA ASN A 157 -4.59 10.98 -5.57
C ASN A 157 -4.42 11.49 -7.00
N TRP A 158 -3.50 10.89 -7.75
CA TRP A 158 -3.44 11.03 -9.20
C TRP A 158 -4.72 10.45 -9.79
N THR A 159 -5.43 11.24 -10.57
CA THR A 159 -6.78 10.93 -11.04
C THR A 159 -6.84 11.11 -12.57
N PRO A 160 -7.26 10.09 -13.33
CA PRO A 160 -7.47 10.21 -14.77
C PRO A 160 -8.73 11.02 -15.08
N ASP A 161 -8.79 11.62 -16.25
CA ASP A 161 -10.02 12.20 -16.79
C ASP A 161 -11.03 11.09 -17.12
N SER A 162 -12.23 11.14 -16.56
CA SER A 162 -13.28 10.13 -16.79
C SER A 162 -13.83 10.15 -18.22
N SER A 163 -13.57 11.20 -18.99
CA SER A 163 -13.90 11.29 -20.42
C SER A 163 -12.71 10.99 -21.34
N GLY A 164 -11.52 10.77 -20.77
CA GLY A 164 -10.29 10.50 -21.49
C GLY A 164 -10.10 9.03 -21.89
N PRO A 165 -8.98 8.72 -22.58
CA PRO A 165 -8.59 7.34 -22.86
C PRO A 165 -8.32 6.56 -21.59
N GLU A 166 -8.51 5.24 -21.64
CA GLU A 166 -8.16 4.35 -20.53
C GLU A 166 -6.64 4.19 -20.46
N ALA A 167 -6.13 3.75 -19.30
CA ALA A 167 -4.69 3.53 -19.10
C ALA A 167 -4.06 2.64 -20.19
N ASP A 168 -4.80 1.62 -20.64
CA ASP A 168 -4.34 0.66 -21.66
C ASP A 168 -4.15 1.28 -23.06
N ASP A 169 -4.74 2.44 -23.33
CA ASP A 169 -4.67 3.12 -24.62
C ASP A 169 -3.39 3.95 -24.79
N PHE A 170 -2.61 4.12 -23.71
CA PHE A 170 -1.38 4.91 -23.74
C PHE A 170 -0.17 4.06 -24.15
N PRO A 171 0.71 4.60 -25.02
CA PRO A 171 1.88 3.86 -25.52
C PRO A 171 3.03 3.75 -24.51
N SER A 172 2.99 4.52 -23.42
CA SER A 172 4.02 4.52 -22.37
C SER A 172 3.46 5.09 -21.08
N PHE A 173 4.09 4.74 -19.95
CA PHE A 173 3.76 5.36 -18.67
C PHE A 173 3.92 6.87 -18.70
N GLY A 174 4.97 7.42 -19.34
CA GLY A 174 5.16 8.86 -19.42
C GLY A 174 4.01 9.59 -20.14
N ALA A 175 3.40 8.95 -21.15
CA ALA A 175 2.22 9.51 -21.81
C ALA A 175 0.98 9.47 -20.89
N TYR A 176 0.77 8.36 -20.19
CA TYR A 176 -0.31 8.20 -19.22
C TYR A 176 -0.16 9.15 -18.03
N GLN A 177 1.03 9.27 -17.45
CA GLN A 177 1.30 10.16 -16.31
C GLN A 177 0.90 11.61 -16.62
N ARG A 178 1.17 12.10 -17.84
CA ARG A 178 0.82 13.45 -18.27
C ARG A 178 -0.68 13.68 -18.42
N SER A 179 -1.50 12.63 -18.54
CA SER A 179 -2.96 12.74 -18.54
C SER A 179 -3.56 12.72 -17.14
N LEU A 180 -2.77 12.44 -16.10
CA LEU A 180 -3.25 12.39 -14.72
C LEU A 180 -3.22 13.79 -14.09
N THR A 181 -4.24 14.09 -13.28
CA THR A 181 -4.28 15.28 -12.44
C THR A 181 -4.17 14.87 -10.97
N LEU A 182 -3.26 15.52 -10.23
CA LEU A 182 -3.15 15.31 -8.80
C LEU A 182 -4.26 16.07 -8.05
N VAL A 183 -5.11 15.34 -7.32
CA VAL A 183 -6.20 15.91 -6.51
C VAL A 183 -5.93 15.63 -5.04
N CYS A 184 -5.89 16.67 -4.22
CA CYS A 184 -5.58 16.58 -2.79
C CYS A 184 -6.75 17.02 -1.92
N GLU A 185 -7.00 16.28 -0.84
CA GLU A 185 -7.84 16.73 0.26
C GLU A 185 -7.14 17.85 1.07
N GLU A 186 -7.94 18.63 1.81
CA GLU A 186 -7.41 19.57 2.79
C GLU A 186 -6.70 18.83 3.94
N GLY A 187 -5.69 19.48 4.51
CA GLY A 187 -4.94 18.95 5.65
C GLY A 187 -3.44 18.96 5.43
N ASN A 188 -2.72 18.32 6.35
CA ASN A 188 -1.27 18.24 6.32
C ASN A 188 -0.80 16.86 5.81
N PRO A 189 0.29 16.79 5.06
CA PRO A 189 0.91 15.51 4.73
C PRO A 189 1.56 14.87 5.96
N GLY A 190 1.75 13.56 5.89
CA GLY A 190 2.58 12.80 6.82
C GLY A 190 4.05 12.93 6.47
N VAL A 191 4.93 12.64 7.43
CA VAL A 191 6.37 12.68 7.21
C VAL A 191 7.03 11.43 7.77
N VAL A 192 7.71 10.68 6.90
CA VAL A 192 8.53 9.53 7.29
C VAL A 192 9.99 9.84 6.97
N SER A 193 10.82 9.94 8.01
CA SER A 193 12.27 10.07 7.87
C SER A 193 12.95 8.71 8.00
N TRP A 194 13.90 8.43 7.12
CA TRP A 194 14.65 7.18 7.13
C TRP A 194 16.13 7.42 6.81
N ILE A 195 17.01 6.69 7.49
CA ILE A 195 18.44 6.65 7.21
C ILE A 195 18.81 5.17 7.08
N PRO A 196 18.95 4.63 5.85
CA PRO A 196 19.45 3.26 5.67
C PRO A 196 20.83 3.16 6.31
N ASP A 197 21.07 2.11 7.07
CA ASP A 197 22.33 1.87 7.75
C ASP A 197 23.08 0.67 7.15
N ARG A 198 24.21 0.31 7.76
CA ARG A 198 25.03 -0.84 7.32
C ARG A 198 24.32 -2.19 7.43
N ASN A 199 23.28 -2.30 8.26
CA ASN A 199 22.54 -3.54 8.49
C ASN A 199 21.30 -3.64 7.58
N THR A 200 20.86 -2.51 7.03
CA THR A 200 19.77 -2.47 6.04
C THR A 200 20.14 -3.35 4.83
N PRO A 201 19.29 -4.31 4.42
CA PRO A 201 19.51 -5.13 3.24
C PRO A 201 19.67 -4.30 1.96
N ASN A 202 20.22 -4.90 0.90
CA ASN A 202 20.37 -4.21 -0.39
C ASN A 202 19.02 -3.88 -1.04
N THR A 203 17.96 -4.59 -0.67
CA THR A 203 16.60 -4.38 -1.18
C THR A 203 15.64 -4.34 0.00
N VAL A 204 14.83 -3.30 0.04
CA VAL A 204 13.70 -3.11 0.95
C VAL A 204 12.53 -2.55 0.15
N TYR A 205 11.33 -2.60 0.71
CA TYR A 205 10.09 -2.24 0.04
C TYR A 205 9.40 -1.14 0.82
N TYR A 206 8.90 -0.14 0.11
CA TYR A 206 7.87 0.74 0.65
C TYR A 206 6.50 0.12 0.38
N GLN A 207 5.67 0.07 1.41
CA GLN A 207 4.42 -0.70 1.40
C GLN A 207 3.30 0.03 2.14
N CYS A 208 2.09 -0.51 2.01
CA CYS A 208 0.96 -0.14 2.86
C CYS A 208 0.95 -1.01 4.13
N PHE A 209 0.86 -0.39 5.31
CA PHE A 209 0.87 -1.11 6.59
C PHE A 209 -0.38 -1.99 6.79
N THR A 210 -1.52 -1.58 6.21
CA THR A 210 -2.81 -2.26 6.35
C THR A 210 -3.15 -3.14 5.14
N HIS A 211 -2.82 -2.73 3.92
CA HIS A 211 -3.15 -3.49 2.71
C HIS A 211 -1.97 -4.32 2.20
N ARG A 212 -2.27 -5.56 1.78
CA ARG A 212 -1.32 -6.42 1.06
C ARG A 212 -1.45 -6.16 -0.44
N HIS A 213 -0.31 -6.12 -1.15
CA HIS A 213 -0.18 -5.87 -2.59
C HIS A 213 -0.65 -4.48 -3.05
#